data_AF-A0A6J4QV46-F1
#
_entry.id   AF-A0A6J4QV46-F1
#
_cell.length_a   1.000
_cell.length_b   1.000
_cell.length_c   1.000
_cell.angle_alpha   90.00
_cell.angle_beta   90.00
_cell.angle_gamma   90.00
#
_symmetry.space_group_name_H-M   'P 1'
#
loop_
_entity.id
_entity.type
_entity.pdbx_description
1 polymer ?
#
loop_
_entity_poly.entity_id
_entity_poly.type
_entity_poly.pdbx_seq_one_letter_code
_entity_poly.pdbx_strand_id
1 'polypeptide(L)'
;MGMKVYKAGRQSPDGKGRGRVLRPLLLLLLVLLALILVYLILPFGGQRVVLLGSDARAGEASRSDTIVVTKAGGGMLAVPRDTLVYIPGVGEDKINAAFASGGPDLTVETLEDLTGVRMNDYIVVHFGGVEEMVDALGGITLEVDHPIRVGIDGRRVYIPAGTQTLNGPQALAYVRYRGGPTADIGRIGRQQKFLRELASESTSLTKLPRLPATIRATWRNIDTNMNPLEAARFAVRTRLSGIGDAELYPGTPQYIGGISYWVPDKEAGDKVVAQTIE
;
A
#
# COMPACT_ATOMS: atom_id res chain seq x y z
N MET A 1 55.85 -67.32 30.21
CA MET A 1 54.53 -66.90 29.69
C MET A 1 54.32 -65.43 30.04
N GLY A 2 54.76 -64.50 29.20
CA GLY A 2 54.69 -63.06 29.46
C GLY A 2 53.79 -62.39 28.43
N MET A 3 52.60 -61.95 28.86
CA MET A 3 51.57 -61.38 27.99
C MET A 3 51.87 -59.90 27.75
N LYS A 4 52.23 -59.53 26.51
CA LYS A 4 52.35 -58.12 26.09
C LYS A 4 50.96 -57.52 25.92
N VAL A 5 50.60 -56.60 26.81
CA VAL A 5 49.38 -55.80 26.69
C VAL A 5 49.66 -54.64 25.73
N TYR A 6 49.02 -54.66 24.55
CA TYR A 6 49.01 -53.51 23.65
C TYR A 6 47.98 -52.48 24.14
N LYS A 7 48.44 -51.30 24.56
CA LYS A 7 47.57 -50.14 24.79
C LYS A 7 47.20 -49.54 23.43
N ALA A 8 45.97 -49.75 23.00
CA ALA A 8 45.39 -49.03 21.87
C ALA A 8 45.18 -47.56 22.25
N GLY A 9 45.99 -46.66 21.69
CA GLY A 9 45.75 -45.22 21.76
C GLY A 9 44.54 -44.85 20.90
N ARG A 10 43.39 -44.55 21.53
CA ARG A 10 42.34 -43.80 20.85
C ARG A 10 42.80 -42.36 20.67
N GLN A 11 43.23 -41.99 19.48
CA GLN A 11 43.22 -40.59 19.06
C GLN A 11 41.75 -40.15 18.95
N SER A 12 41.37 -39.19 19.78
CA SER A 12 40.10 -38.47 19.63
C SER A 12 40.21 -37.60 18.38
N PRO A 13 39.29 -37.66 17.40
CA PRO A 13 39.32 -36.77 16.26
C PRO A 13 39.10 -35.34 16.77
N ASP A 14 40.12 -34.51 16.59
CA ASP A 14 40.16 -33.11 16.98
C ASP A 14 39.07 -32.32 16.22
N GLY A 15 37.87 -32.24 16.81
CA GLY A 15 36.73 -31.48 16.31
C GLY A 15 36.88 -29.95 16.46
N LYS A 16 38.10 -29.41 16.58
CA LYS A 16 38.35 -27.99 16.88
C LYS A 16 38.31 -27.04 15.67
N GLY A 17 38.15 -27.54 14.45
CA GLY A 17 38.24 -26.72 13.23
C GLY A 17 36.96 -25.97 12.82
N ARG A 18 35.76 -26.53 13.05
CA ARG A 18 34.50 -25.94 12.53
C ARG A 18 33.89 -24.88 13.46
N GLY A 19 33.97 -25.04 14.77
CA GLY A 19 33.33 -24.12 15.73
C GLY A 19 33.97 -22.73 15.86
N ARG A 20 35.24 -22.56 15.47
CA ARG A 20 35.99 -21.29 15.61
C ARG A 20 35.64 -20.24 14.55
N VAL A 21 35.25 -20.66 13.35
CA VAL A 21 34.90 -19.76 12.24
C VAL A 21 33.37 -19.52 12.19
N LEU A 22 32.57 -20.51 12.63
CA LEU A 22 31.12 -20.36 12.68
C LEU A 22 30.64 -19.30 13.68
N ARG A 23 31.32 -19.15 14.83
CA ARG A 23 30.96 -18.14 15.85
C ARG A 23 31.11 -16.69 15.38
N PRO A 24 32.26 -16.25 14.82
CA PRO A 24 32.40 -14.88 14.31
C PRO A 24 31.49 -14.61 13.11
N LEU A 25 31.25 -15.62 12.25
CA LEU A 25 30.31 -15.49 11.13
C LEU A 25 28.85 -15.31 11.61
N LEU A 26 28.44 -16.08 12.62
CA LEU A 26 27.13 -15.95 13.25
C LEU A 26 26.97 -14.57 13.92
N LEU A 27 28.00 -14.10 14.62
CA LEU A 27 28.00 -12.77 15.23
C LEU A 27 27.91 -11.67 14.17
N LEU A 28 28.65 -11.78 13.06
CA LEU A 28 28.56 -10.85 11.94
C LEU A 28 27.14 -10.83 11.34
N LEU A 29 26.53 -12.00 11.14
CA LEU A 29 25.16 -12.12 10.62
C LEU A 29 24.13 -11.51 11.58
N LEU A 30 24.29 -11.71 12.89
CA LEU A 30 23.44 -11.10 13.92
C LEU A 30 23.60 -9.57 13.96
N VAL A 31 24.82 -9.06 13.82
CA VAL A 31 25.08 -7.62 13.73
C VAL A 31 24.47 -7.03 12.46
N LEU A 32 24.63 -7.69 11.31
CA LEU A 32 24.00 -7.28 10.05
C LEU A 32 22.46 -7.30 10.16
N LEU A 33 21.89 -8.35 10.74
CA LEU A 33 20.46 -8.44 10.99
C LEU A 33 19.99 -7.32 11.92
N ALA A 34 20.73 -7.03 12.99
CA ALA A 34 20.43 -5.92 13.89
C ALA A 34 20.50 -4.57 13.17
N LEU A 35 21.51 -4.34 12.32
CA LEU A 35 21.62 -3.12 11.52
C LEU A 35 20.47 -2.99 10.52
N ILE A 36 20.04 -4.09 9.89
CA ILE A 36 18.87 -4.11 9.00
C ILE A 36 17.59 -3.80 9.78
N LEU A 37 17.37 -4.43 10.94
CA LEU A 37 16.23 -4.13 11.81
C LEU A 37 16.22 -2.67 12.25
N VAL A 38 17.37 -2.15 12.66
CA VAL A 38 17.56 -0.75 13.03
C VAL A 38 17.25 0.17 11.84
N TYR A 39 17.73 -0.16 10.64
CA TYR A 39 17.40 0.58 9.41
C TYR A 39 15.90 0.56 9.10
N LEU A 40 15.24 -0.59 9.24
CA LEU A 40 13.79 -0.73 8.99
C LEU A 40 12.95 0.09 9.98
N ILE A 41 13.41 0.24 11.22
CA ILE A 41 12.65 0.86 12.30
C ILE A 41 12.98 2.35 12.47
N LEU A 42 14.23 2.78 12.25
CA LEU A 42 14.65 4.15 12.57
C LEU A 42 13.93 5.19 11.69
N PRO A 43 13.46 6.31 12.29
CA PRO A 43 12.69 7.35 11.61
C PRO A 43 13.62 8.33 10.87
N PHE A 44 14.43 7.85 9.94
CA PHE A 44 15.18 8.74 9.06
C PHE A 44 14.24 9.28 7.98
N GLY A 45 13.87 10.56 8.07
CA GLY A 45 13.03 11.27 7.10
C GLY A 45 11.54 10.90 7.14
N GLY A 46 10.68 11.83 6.72
CA GLY A 46 9.27 11.60 6.45
C GLY A 46 9.08 11.09 5.03
N GLN A 47 9.07 9.77 4.84
CA GLN A 47 8.80 9.16 3.53
C GLN A 47 7.32 9.36 3.19
N ARG A 48 7.02 10.07 2.10
CA ARG A 48 5.68 10.27 1.58
C ARG A 48 5.45 9.41 0.36
N VAL A 49 4.36 8.65 0.40
CA VAL A 49 4.00 7.67 -0.63
C VAL A 49 2.64 8.03 -1.19
N VAL A 50 2.55 8.11 -2.52
CA VAL A 50 1.28 8.28 -3.22
C VAL A 50 0.68 6.90 -3.50
N LEU A 51 -0.47 6.62 -2.90
CA LEU A 51 -1.27 5.42 -3.15
C LEU A 51 -2.32 5.72 -4.22
N LEU A 52 -2.25 5.00 -5.33
CA LEU A 52 -3.12 5.16 -6.48
C LEU A 52 -3.92 3.88 -6.70
N GLY A 53 -5.23 4.00 -6.89
CA GLY A 53 -6.09 2.89 -7.32
C GLY A 53 -6.40 2.99 -8.80
N SER A 54 -6.05 1.97 -9.59
CA SER A 54 -6.29 1.93 -11.03
C SER A 54 -7.23 0.79 -11.41
N ASP A 55 -8.27 1.12 -12.18
CA ASP A 55 -9.17 0.13 -12.78
C ASP A 55 -8.57 -0.54 -14.03
N ALA A 56 -7.45 -0.05 -14.56
CA ALA A 56 -6.78 -0.66 -15.71
C ALA A 56 -5.66 -1.64 -15.32
N ARG A 57 -5.32 -2.52 -16.27
CA ARG A 57 -4.21 -3.46 -16.15
C ARG A 57 -2.88 -2.74 -16.41
N ALA A 58 -1.78 -3.32 -15.93
CA ALA A 58 -0.44 -2.81 -16.21
C ALA A 58 -0.23 -2.65 -17.72
N GLY A 59 0.12 -1.43 -18.17
CA GLY A 59 0.34 -1.10 -19.58
C GLY A 59 -0.87 -0.56 -20.36
N GLU A 60 -2.02 -0.35 -19.73
CA GLU A 60 -3.20 0.28 -20.35
C GLU A 60 -3.39 1.73 -19.90
N ALA A 61 -3.91 2.59 -20.79
CA ALA A 61 -4.32 3.94 -20.44
C ALA A 61 -5.46 3.88 -19.42
N SER A 62 -5.23 4.42 -18.22
CA SER A 62 -6.16 4.36 -17.09
C SER A 62 -6.40 5.73 -16.50
N ARG A 63 -7.42 5.84 -15.65
CA ARG A 63 -7.56 6.95 -14.70
C ARG A 63 -7.36 6.39 -13.30
N SER A 64 -6.69 7.17 -12.44
CA SER A 64 -6.67 6.87 -11.01
C SER A 64 -8.02 7.24 -10.41
N ASP A 65 -8.78 6.24 -9.98
CA ASP A 65 -10.08 6.46 -9.33
C ASP A 65 -9.93 6.77 -7.83
N THR A 66 -8.77 6.43 -7.25
CA THR A 66 -8.40 6.76 -5.87
C THR A 66 -7.01 7.36 -5.83
N ILE A 67 -6.87 8.51 -5.16
CA ILE A 67 -5.60 9.21 -4.95
C ILE A 67 -5.47 9.52 -3.45
N VAL A 68 -4.47 8.94 -2.81
CA VAL A 68 -4.19 9.15 -1.38
C VAL A 68 -2.70 9.35 -1.19
N VAL A 69 -2.31 10.39 -0.46
CA VAL A 69 -0.92 10.58 -0.02
C VAL A 69 -0.82 10.11 1.42
N THR A 70 0.21 9.32 1.74
CA THR A 70 0.47 8.89 3.12
C THR A 70 1.90 9.17 3.52
N LYS A 71 2.12 9.56 4.78
CA LYS A 71 3.44 9.78 5.35
C LYS A 71 3.79 8.63 6.30
N ALA A 72 4.96 8.03 6.10
CA ALA A 72 5.52 6.99 6.95
C ALA A 72 5.80 7.57 8.34
N GLY A 73 4.90 7.34 9.29
CA GLY A 73 4.90 8.05 10.57
C GLY A 73 3.52 8.51 11.03
N GLY A 74 2.53 8.53 10.12
CA GLY A 74 1.17 8.97 10.37
C GLY A 74 0.74 10.05 9.39
N GLY A 75 -0.57 10.13 9.14
CA GLY A 75 -1.19 11.07 8.21
C GLY A 75 -1.52 10.45 6.86
N MET A 76 -2.77 10.63 6.44
CA MET A 76 -3.27 10.28 5.12
C MET A 76 -4.07 11.45 4.58
N LEU A 77 -3.76 11.89 3.36
CA LEU A 77 -4.48 12.94 2.66
C LEU A 77 -5.14 12.34 1.42
N ALA A 78 -6.46 12.26 1.44
CA ALA A 78 -7.25 11.83 0.31
C ALA A 78 -7.51 13.02 -0.63
N VAL A 79 -7.17 12.90 -1.91
CA VAL A 79 -7.45 13.92 -2.91
C VAL A 79 -8.57 13.43 -3.84
N PRO A 80 -9.71 14.15 -3.93
CA PRO A 80 -10.77 13.79 -4.86
C PRO A 80 -10.27 13.71 -6.29
N ARG A 81 -10.60 12.63 -7.01
CA ARG A 81 -10.16 12.41 -8.39
C ARG A 81 -10.57 13.51 -9.38
N ASP A 82 -11.65 14.22 -9.06
CA ASP A 82 -12.24 15.30 -9.86
C ASP A 82 -11.69 16.69 -9.46
N THR A 83 -10.63 16.75 -8.63
CA THR A 83 -10.00 18.01 -8.21
C THR A 83 -9.48 18.76 -9.43
N LEU A 84 -9.95 19.99 -9.64
CA LEU A 84 -9.49 20.86 -10.71
C LEU A 84 -8.09 21.37 -10.39
N VAL A 85 -7.13 21.04 -11.25
CA VAL A 85 -5.72 21.40 -11.08
C VAL A 85 -5.10 21.72 -12.45
N TYR A 86 -3.98 22.43 -12.43
CA TYR A 86 -3.11 22.52 -13.59
C TYR A 86 -2.21 21.28 -13.64
N ILE A 87 -2.23 20.56 -14.76
CA ILE A 87 -1.41 19.37 -14.98
C ILE A 87 -0.24 19.75 -15.92
N PRO A 88 1.03 19.59 -15.48
CA PRO A 88 2.19 19.92 -16.30
C PRO A 88 2.14 19.28 -17.69
N GLY A 89 2.29 20.11 -18.73
CA GLY A 89 2.27 19.67 -20.14
C GLY A 89 0.90 19.31 -20.70
N VAL A 90 -0.18 19.32 -19.90
CA VAL A 90 -1.55 19.01 -20.34
C VAL A 90 -2.47 20.24 -20.26
N GLY A 91 -2.39 21.01 -19.18
CA GLY A 91 -3.27 22.17 -18.91
C GLY A 91 -4.22 21.95 -17.73
N GLU A 92 -5.24 22.79 -17.59
CA GLU A 92 -6.24 22.64 -16.53
C GLU A 92 -7.21 21.49 -16.81
N ASP A 93 -7.25 20.50 -15.92
CA ASP A 93 -8.22 19.41 -15.95
C ASP A 93 -8.37 18.81 -14.53
N LYS A 94 -9.15 17.74 -14.43
CA LYS A 94 -9.27 16.91 -13.24
C LYS A 94 -7.96 16.18 -12.99
N ILE A 95 -7.53 16.12 -11.74
CA ILE A 95 -6.26 15.49 -11.34
C ILE A 95 -6.13 14.04 -11.81
N ASN A 96 -7.22 13.27 -11.96
CA ASN A 96 -7.16 11.91 -12.50
C ASN A 96 -6.75 11.82 -13.98
N ALA A 97 -6.82 12.92 -14.73
CA ALA A 97 -6.32 13.00 -16.09
C ALA A 97 -4.78 12.98 -16.14
N ALA A 98 -4.10 13.35 -15.05
CA ALA A 98 -2.65 13.25 -14.94
C ALA A 98 -2.18 11.80 -15.11
N PHE A 99 -2.87 10.86 -14.45
CA PHE A 99 -2.58 9.42 -14.59
C PHE A 99 -2.81 8.92 -16.01
N ALA A 100 -3.89 9.39 -16.67
CA ALA A 100 -4.19 8.99 -18.04
C ALA A 100 -3.18 9.53 -19.06
N SER A 101 -2.60 10.70 -18.78
CA SER A 101 -1.72 11.40 -19.72
C SER A 101 -0.25 11.04 -19.54
N GLY A 102 0.19 10.81 -18.30
CA GLY A 102 1.61 10.59 -17.98
C GLY A 102 1.84 9.58 -16.85
N GLY A 103 0.82 8.79 -16.48
CA GLY A 103 0.96 7.71 -15.49
C GLY A 103 1.20 8.20 -14.06
N PRO A 104 1.81 7.35 -13.21
CA PRO A 104 2.03 7.68 -11.81
C PRO A 104 2.98 8.88 -11.62
N ASP A 105 3.99 9.04 -12.47
CA ASP A 105 4.98 10.13 -12.35
C ASP A 105 4.34 11.50 -12.55
N LEU A 106 3.53 11.69 -13.60
CA LEU A 106 2.81 12.95 -13.82
C LEU A 106 1.76 13.21 -12.72
N THR A 107 1.17 12.15 -12.16
CA THR A 107 0.23 12.26 -11.04
C THR A 107 0.94 12.74 -9.78
N VAL A 108 2.14 12.22 -9.52
CA VAL A 108 3.01 12.66 -8.42
C VAL A 108 3.39 14.12 -8.61
N GLU A 109 3.88 14.51 -9.79
CA GLU A 109 4.24 15.92 -10.08
C GLU A 109 3.05 16.87 -9.87
N THR A 110 1.87 16.49 -10.37
CA THR A 110 0.64 17.28 -10.19
C THR A 110 0.24 17.40 -8.70
N LEU A 111 0.46 16.36 -7.90
CA LEU A 111 0.22 16.40 -6.45
C LEU A 111 1.26 17.26 -5.71
N GLU A 112 2.52 17.21 -6.12
CA GLU A 112 3.57 18.08 -5.57
C GLU A 112 3.23 19.56 -5.85
N ASP A 113 2.72 19.89 -7.05
CA ASP A 113 2.27 21.24 -7.40
C ASP A 113 1.03 21.67 -6.60
N LEU A 114 0.05 20.78 -6.42
CA LEU A 114 -1.15 21.05 -5.64
C LEU A 114 -0.84 21.29 -4.16
N THR A 115 0.02 20.46 -3.57
CA THR A 115 0.26 20.43 -2.12
C THR A 115 1.49 21.24 -1.69
N GLY A 116 2.41 21.55 -2.60
CA GLY A 116 3.70 22.15 -2.28
C GLY A 116 4.68 21.21 -1.56
N VAL A 117 4.33 19.93 -1.40
CA VAL A 117 5.11 18.96 -0.63
C VAL A 117 5.68 17.89 -1.56
N ARG A 118 6.98 17.59 -1.38
CA ARG A 118 7.67 16.55 -2.18
C ARG A 118 7.26 15.15 -1.79
N MET A 119 6.94 14.32 -2.78
CA MET A 119 6.62 12.91 -2.63
C MET A 119 7.87 12.06 -2.93
N ASN A 120 8.04 10.96 -2.22
CA ASN A 120 9.21 10.09 -2.38
C ASN A 120 8.92 8.97 -3.38
N ASP A 121 7.76 8.34 -3.22
CA ASP A 121 7.43 7.10 -3.90
C ASP A 121 5.95 7.05 -4.28
N TYR A 122 5.60 6.13 -5.16
CA TYR A 122 4.22 5.79 -5.46
C TYR A 122 3.98 4.28 -5.38
N ILE A 123 2.73 3.90 -5.12
CA ILE A 123 2.23 2.54 -5.24
C ILE A 123 0.90 2.62 -6.00
N VAL A 124 0.86 2.05 -7.20
CA VAL A 124 -0.38 1.85 -7.97
C VAL A 124 -0.89 0.45 -7.67
N VAL A 125 -2.12 0.34 -7.20
CA VAL A 125 -2.82 -0.92 -6.98
C VAL A 125 -3.75 -1.18 -8.17
N HIS A 126 -3.55 -2.30 -8.85
CA HIS A 126 -4.42 -2.72 -9.95
C HIS A 126 -5.63 -3.46 -9.41
N PHE A 127 -6.84 -2.93 -9.64
CA PHE A 127 -8.05 -3.56 -9.12
C PHE A 127 -8.36 -4.91 -9.76
N GLY A 128 -7.82 -5.20 -10.95
CA GLY A 128 -7.86 -6.55 -11.53
C GLY A 128 -7.15 -7.62 -10.67
N GLY A 129 -6.22 -7.21 -9.81
CA GLY A 129 -5.46 -8.08 -8.91
C GLY A 129 -6.05 -8.22 -7.50
N VAL A 130 -7.15 -7.53 -7.19
CA VAL A 130 -7.71 -7.47 -5.82
C VAL A 130 -8.10 -8.85 -5.31
N GLU A 131 -8.73 -9.67 -6.16
CA GLU A 131 -9.13 -11.03 -5.79
C GLU A 131 -7.92 -11.85 -5.30
N GLU A 132 -6.84 -11.83 -6.07
CA GLU A 132 -5.60 -12.55 -5.76
C GLU A 132 -4.92 -12.04 -4.48
N MET A 133 -4.80 -10.71 -4.33
CA MET A 133 -4.16 -10.11 -3.15
C MET A 133 -4.92 -10.42 -1.87
N VAL A 134 -6.25 -10.30 -1.89
CA VAL A 134 -7.10 -10.55 -0.72
C VAL A 134 -7.13 -12.04 -0.35
N ASP A 135 -7.18 -12.93 -1.34
CA ASP A 135 -7.12 -14.37 -1.06
C ASP A 135 -5.75 -14.77 -0.49
N ALA A 136 -4.65 -14.19 -1.00
CA ALA A 136 -3.31 -14.40 -0.45
C ALA A 136 -3.17 -13.90 1.00
N LEU A 137 -3.86 -12.80 1.35
CA LEU A 137 -3.98 -12.32 2.73
C LEU A 137 -4.88 -13.22 3.61
N GLY A 138 -5.67 -14.11 3.01
CA GLY A 138 -6.70 -14.88 3.72
C GLY A 138 -7.86 -14.02 4.18
N GLY A 139 -8.27 -13.05 3.34
CA GLY A 139 -9.39 -12.14 3.57
C GLY A 139 -8.98 -10.79 4.18
N ILE A 140 -9.84 -9.79 3.94
CA ILE A 140 -9.72 -8.40 4.42
C ILE A 140 -10.92 -8.03 5.27
N THR A 141 -10.72 -7.43 6.44
CA THR A 141 -11.81 -6.99 7.30
C THR A 141 -12.12 -5.52 7.08
N LEU A 142 -13.37 -5.17 6.80
CA LEU A 142 -13.81 -3.78 6.68
C LEU A 142 -15.30 -3.61 7.05
N GLU A 143 -15.67 -2.38 7.38
CA GLU A 143 -17.07 -2.02 7.64
C GLU A 143 -17.83 -1.78 6.33
N VAL A 144 -18.98 -2.43 6.16
CA VAL A 144 -19.84 -2.31 4.96
C VAL A 144 -21.09 -1.53 5.33
N ASP A 145 -21.23 -0.31 4.80
CA ASP A 145 -22.29 0.61 5.26
C ASP A 145 -23.70 0.12 4.86
N HIS A 146 -23.84 -0.47 3.66
CA HIS A 146 -25.09 -0.98 3.12
C HIS A 146 -24.88 -2.32 2.42
N PRO A 147 -25.88 -3.22 2.43
CA PRO A 147 -25.74 -4.51 1.79
C PRO A 147 -25.52 -4.37 0.29
N ILE A 148 -24.56 -5.12 -0.25
CA ILE A 148 -24.20 -5.12 -1.67
C ILE A 148 -24.66 -6.43 -2.30
N ARG A 149 -25.42 -6.35 -3.38
CA ARG A 149 -25.83 -7.49 -4.23
C ARG A 149 -25.48 -7.16 -5.67
N VAL A 150 -24.52 -7.86 -6.24
CA VAL A 150 -24.07 -7.61 -7.62
C VAL A 150 -23.72 -8.88 -8.36
N GLY A 151 -23.82 -8.82 -9.69
CA GLY A 151 -23.18 -9.75 -10.59
C GLY A 151 -21.83 -9.20 -11.04
N ILE A 152 -20.73 -9.92 -10.80
CA ILE A 152 -19.40 -9.58 -11.30
C ILE A 152 -18.78 -10.82 -11.93
N ASP A 153 -18.26 -10.66 -13.15
CA ASP A 153 -17.62 -11.73 -13.92
C ASP A 153 -18.46 -13.02 -13.98
N GLY A 154 -19.78 -12.85 -14.14
CA GLY A 154 -20.77 -13.94 -14.19
C GLY A 154 -21.15 -14.54 -12.83
N ARG A 155 -20.58 -14.06 -11.72
CA ARG A 155 -20.82 -14.57 -10.36
C ARG A 155 -21.76 -13.64 -9.60
N ARG A 156 -22.76 -14.19 -8.89
CA ARG A 156 -23.57 -13.40 -7.95
C ARG A 156 -22.85 -13.30 -6.62
N VAL A 157 -22.58 -12.07 -6.18
CA VAL A 157 -21.91 -11.77 -4.93
C VAL A 157 -22.88 -11.04 -4.00
N TYR A 158 -22.90 -11.47 -2.74
CA TYR A 158 -23.62 -10.80 -1.66
C TYR A 158 -22.65 -10.44 -0.54
N ILE A 159 -22.75 -9.20 -0.07
CA ILE A 159 -22.00 -8.68 1.07
C ILE A 159 -23.03 -8.05 2.03
N PRO A 160 -23.21 -8.58 3.24
CA PRO A 160 -24.05 -7.97 4.27
C PRO A 160 -23.49 -6.62 4.73
N ALA A 161 -24.33 -5.79 5.34
CA ALA A 161 -23.86 -4.60 6.06
C ALA A 161 -23.16 -4.97 7.38
N GLY A 162 -22.43 -4.03 7.97
CA GLY A 162 -21.64 -4.18 9.20
C GLY A 162 -20.20 -4.60 8.95
N THR A 163 -19.48 -4.98 10.01
CA THR A 163 -18.10 -5.47 9.90
C THR A 163 -18.06 -6.83 9.22
N GLN A 164 -17.39 -6.91 8.08
CA GLN A 164 -17.29 -8.14 7.28
C GLN A 164 -15.83 -8.47 6.99
N THR A 165 -15.48 -9.76 7.02
CA THR A 165 -14.24 -10.26 6.41
C THR A 165 -14.54 -10.72 4.99
N LEU A 166 -14.08 -9.97 4.01
CA LEU A 166 -14.30 -10.21 2.60
C LEU A 166 -13.22 -11.15 2.05
N ASN A 167 -13.63 -12.15 1.27
CA ASN A 167 -12.72 -12.91 0.39
C ASN A 167 -12.44 -12.14 -0.92
N GLY A 168 -11.58 -12.69 -1.78
CA GLY A 168 -11.19 -12.06 -3.04
C GLY A 168 -12.35 -11.60 -3.92
N PRO A 169 -13.32 -12.47 -4.27
CA PRO A 169 -14.49 -12.08 -5.06
C PRO A 169 -15.37 -11.02 -4.38
N GLN A 170 -15.51 -11.07 -3.05
CA GLN A 170 -16.27 -10.07 -2.30
C GLN A 170 -15.58 -8.72 -2.25
N ALA A 171 -14.26 -8.69 -2.03
CA ALA A 171 -13.46 -7.46 -2.11
C ALA A 171 -13.50 -6.87 -3.53
N LEU A 172 -13.36 -7.76 -4.53
CA LEU A 172 -13.78 -7.63 -5.92
C LEU A 172 -15.01 -6.73 -6.10
N ALA A 173 -16.11 -7.24 -5.57
CA ALA A 173 -17.41 -6.61 -5.66
C ALA A 173 -17.52 -5.31 -4.88
N TYR A 174 -16.88 -5.23 -3.74
CA TYR A 174 -16.89 -4.04 -2.91
C TYR A 174 -16.26 -2.84 -3.64
N VAL A 175 -15.07 -2.99 -4.22
CA VAL A 175 -14.35 -1.88 -4.88
C VAL A 175 -14.96 -1.47 -6.22
N ARG A 176 -15.65 -2.40 -6.89
CA ARG A 176 -16.34 -2.14 -8.18
C ARG A 176 -17.79 -1.73 -8.04
N TYR A 177 -18.37 -1.75 -6.83
CA TYR A 177 -19.79 -1.48 -6.65
C TYR A 177 -20.17 -0.03 -7.04
N ARG A 178 -21.14 0.11 -7.93
CA ARG A 178 -21.69 1.40 -8.42
C ARG A 178 -23.17 1.61 -8.08
N GLY A 179 -23.78 0.80 -7.22
CA GLY A 179 -25.20 0.96 -6.88
C GLY A 179 -25.45 2.05 -5.83
N GLY A 180 -26.66 2.63 -5.85
CA GLY A 180 -27.13 3.64 -4.88
C GLY A 180 -27.26 5.06 -5.46
N PRO A 181 -27.88 6.00 -4.71
CA PRO A 181 -28.15 7.38 -5.17
C PRO A 181 -26.89 8.23 -5.39
N THR A 182 -25.74 7.82 -4.85
CA THR A 182 -24.43 8.49 -4.98
C THR A 182 -23.39 7.56 -5.59
N ALA A 183 -23.77 6.79 -6.61
CA ALA A 183 -23.00 5.72 -7.25
C ALA A 183 -21.47 5.93 -7.36
N ASP A 184 -21.04 7.07 -7.92
CA ASP A 184 -19.61 7.37 -8.13
C ASP A 184 -18.90 7.90 -6.89
N ILE A 185 -19.52 8.81 -6.13
CA ILE A 185 -18.95 9.34 -4.87
C ILE A 185 -18.80 8.21 -3.84
N GLY A 186 -19.82 7.36 -3.72
CA GLY A 186 -19.77 6.19 -2.85
C GLY A 186 -18.72 5.16 -3.31
N ARG A 187 -18.44 5.04 -4.62
CA ARG A 187 -17.37 4.15 -5.10
C ARG A 187 -16.00 4.61 -4.64
N ILE A 188 -15.70 5.91 -4.77
CA ILE A 188 -14.41 6.48 -4.37
C ILE A 188 -14.19 6.25 -2.86
N GLY A 189 -15.18 6.55 -2.03
CA GLY A 189 -15.10 6.32 -0.59
C GLY A 189 -14.83 4.84 -0.23
N ARG A 190 -15.48 3.90 -0.93
CA ARG A 190 -15.24 2.46 -0.75
C ARG A 190 -13.82 2.05 -1.17
N GLN A 191 -13.32 2.57 -2.28
CA GLN A 191 -11.97 2.26 -2.74
C GLN A 191 -10.90 2.83 -1.80
N GLN A 192 -11.07 4.05 -1.31
CA GLN A 192 -10.21 4.65 -0.27
C GLN A 192 -10.21 3.80 1.01
N LYS A 193 -11.39 3.42 1.49
CA LYS A 193 -11.55 2.53 2.66
C LYS A 193 -10.87 1.18 2.43
N PHE A 194 -11.06 0.59 1.26
CA PHE A 194 -10.41 -0.68 0.90
C PHE A 194 -8.88 -0.57 0.89
N LEU A 195 -8.29 0.44 0.25
CA LEU A 195 -6.83 0.61 0.22
C LEU A 195 -6.24 0.80 1.61
N ARG A 196 -6.95 1.54 2.49
CA ARG A 196 -6.55 1.73 3.89
C ARG A 196 -6.56 0.40 4.66
N GLU A 197 -7.65 -0.35 4.60
CA GLU A 197 -7.74 -1.64 5.30
C GLU A 197 -6.77 -2.68 4.70
N LEU A 198 -6.52 -2.63 3.39
CA LEU A 198 -5.54 -3.48 2.72
C LEU A 198 -4.13 -3.21 3.24
N ALA A 199 -3.74 -1.93 3.34
CA ALA A 199 -2.47 -1.53 3.91
C ALA A 199 -2.35 -1.97 5.39
N SER A 200 -3.41 -1.81 6.17
CA SER A 200 -3.47 -2.22 7.58
C SER A 200 -3.29 -3.74 7.75
N GLU A 201 -4.11 -4.55 7.06
CA GLU A 201 -4.09 -6.01 7.14
C GLU A 201 -2.80 -6.62 6.57
N SER A 202 -2.23 -6.01 5.52
CA SER A 202 -0.96 -6.48 4.92
C SER A 202 0.23 -6.42 5.88
N THR A 203 0.14 -5.56 6.90
CA THR A 203 1.18 -5.38 7.91
C THR A 203 0.85 -6.07 9.24
N SER A 204 -0.24 -6.83 9.29
CA SER A 204 -0.70 -7.52 10.50
C SER A 204 0.16 -8.74 10.85
N LEU A 205 0.52 -8.86 12.14
CA LEU A 205 1.32 -9.98 12.65
C LEU A 205 0.57 -11.33 12.56
N THR A 206 -0.77 -11.31 12.56
CA THR A 206 -1.58 -12.54 12.45
C THR A 206 -1.49 -13.16 11.06
N LYS A 207 -1.04 -12.39 10.06
CA LYS A 207 -0.88 -12.83 8.67
C LYS A 207 0.55 -13.28 8.34
N LEU A 208 1.49 -13.24 9.30
CA LEU A 208 2.89 -13.64 9.10
C LEU A 208 3.10 -15.00 8.40
N PRO A 209 2.32 -16.07 8.70
CA PRO A 209 2.47 -17.35 7.99
C PRO A 209 2.15 -17.27 6.49
N ARG A 210 1.33 -16.30 6.07
CA ARG A 210 0.93 -16.08 4.67
C ARG A 210 1.83 -15.08 3.95
N LEU A 211 2.72 -14.39 4.68
CA LEU A 211 3.54 -13.30 4.17
C LEU A 211 4.27 -13.62 2.86
N PRO A 212 4.88 -14.82 2.65
CA PRO A 212 5.53 -15.11 1.38
C PRO A 212 4.57 -15.13 0.17
N ALA A 213 3.35 -15.66 0.36
CA ALA A 213 2.33 -15.70 -0.68
C ALA A 213 1.74 -14.31 -0.90
N THR A 214 1.47 -13.57 0.18
CA THR A 214 1.00 -12.17 0.13
C THR A 214 1.98 -11.28 -0.61
N ILE A 215 3.28 -11.27 -0.25
CA ILE A 215 4.30 -10.44 -0.92
C ILE A 215 4.31 -10.73 -2.41
N ARG A 216 4.28 -12.00 -2.81
CA ARG A 216 4.29 -12.37 -4.23
C ARG A 216 3.02 -11.89 -4.95
N ALA A 217 1.85 -12.06 -4.34
CA ALA A 217 0.60 -11.63 -4.93
C ALA A 217 0.52 -10.10 -5.04
N THR A 218 0.91 -9.38 -3.99
CA THR A 218 1.00 -7.92 -3.98
C THR A 218 1.96 -7.43 -5.05
N TRP A 219 3.20 -7.95 -5.09
CA TRP A 219 4.23 -7.49 -6.04
C TRP A 219 3.86 -7.71 -7.52
N ARG A 220 3.00 -8.69 -7.83
CA ARG A 220 2.47 -8.90 -9.19
C ARG A 220 1.35 -7.96 -9.58
N ASN A 221 0.68 -7.37 -8.60
CA ASN A 221 -0.55 -6.60 -8.77
C ASN A 221 -0.39 -5.12 -8.37
N ILE A 222 0.84 -4.69 -8.12
CA ILE A 222 1.19 -3.28 -7.91
C ILE A 222 2.26 -2.83 -8.91
N ASP A 223 2.28 -1.52 -9.18
CA ASP A 223 3.38 -0.81 -9.82
C ASP A 223 3.95 0.20 -8.81
N THR A 224 5.27 0.24 -8.65
CA THR A 224 5.95 1.12 -7.69
C THR A 224 7.38 1.41 -8.13
N ASN A 225 7.86 2.60 -7.80
CA ASN A 225 9.26 2.99 -7.95
C ASN A 225 10.14 2.53 -6.76
N MET A 226 9.55 1.96 -5.70
CA MET A 226 10.29 1.44 -4.54
C MET A 226 11.05 0.17 -4.90
N ASN A 227 12.28 0.05 -4.41
CA ASN A 227 12.93 -1.25 -4.34
C ASN A 227 12.33 -2.12 -3.20
N PRO A 228 12.52 -3.45 -3.20
CA PRO A 228 11.94 -4.33 -2.19
C PRO A 228 12.31 -3.98 -0.74
N LEU A 229 13.48 -3.38 -0.50
CA LEU A 229 13.92 -2.98 0.84
C LEU A 229 13.21 -1.69 1.29
N GLU A 230 13.01 -0.73 0.39
CA GLU A 230 12.20 0.47 0.64
C GLU A 230 10.75 0.12 0.92
N ALA A 231 10.16 -0.77 0.12
CA ALA A 231 8.80 -1.26 0.35
C ALA A 231 8.67 -1.98 1.70
N ALA A 232 9.63 -2.84 2.06
CA ALA A 232 9.66 -3.49 3.36
C ALA A 232 9.80 -2.49 4.51
N ARG A 233 10.65 -1.48 4.35
CA ARG A 233 10.82 -0.40 5.32
C ARG A 233 9.53 0.38 5.51
N PHE A 234 8.89 0.78 4.42
CA PHE A 234 7.61 1.48 4.44
C PHE A 234 6.55 0.66 5.17
N ALA A 235 6.39 -0.63 4.82
CA ALA A 235 5.45 -1.53 5.47
C ALA A 235 5.68 -1.65 6.99
N VAL A 236 6.94 -1.82 7.43
CA VAL A 236 7.29 -1.90 8.86
C VAL A 236 6.99 -0.57 9.56
N ARG A 237 7.34 0.57 8.97
CA ARG A 237 7.10 1.90 9.57
C ARG A 237 5.60 2.18 9.70
N THR A 238 4.85 1.96 8.63
CA THR A 238 3.38 2.14 8.62
C THR A 238 2.72 1.29 9.70
N ARG A 239 3.23 0.07 9.95
CA ARG A 239 2.73 -0.78 11.04
C ARG A 239 3.00 -0.24 12.43
N LEU A 240 4.21 0.28 12.65
CA LEU A 240 4.67 0.76 13.95
C LEU A 240 4.01 2.10 14.31
N SER A 241 3.84 2.96 13.32
CA SER A 241 3.20 4.27 13.49
C SER A 241 1.67 4.21 13.48
N GLY A 242 1.10 3.14 12.91
CA GLY A 242 -0.32 3.04 12.67
C GLY A 242 -0.75 3.78 11.39
N ILE A 243 -1.93 3.44 10.90
CA ILE A 243 -2.57 4.10 9.78
C ILE A 243 -3.67 4.99 10.38
N GLY A 244 -3.49 6.31 10.28
CA GLY A 244 -4.50 7.28 10.72
C GLY A 244 -5.69 7.34 9.77
N ASP A 245 -6.73 8.06 10.17
CA ASP A 245 -7.81 8.41 9.23
C ASP A 245 -7.29 9.32 8.12
N ALA A 246 -7.94 9.22 6.96
CA ALA A 246 -7.62 10.05 5.82
C ALA A 246 -8.38 11.37 5.90
N GLU A 247 -7.64 12.47 5.97
CA GLU A 247 -8.18 13.83 5.81
C GLU A 247 -8.45 14.09 4.33
N LEU A 248 -9.58 14.70 4.01
CA LEU A 248 -9.92 15.05 2.64
C LEU A 248 -9.27 16.39 2.26
N TYR A 249 -8.66 16.47 1.09
CA TYR A 249 -8.22 17.75 0.55
C TYR A 249 -9.44 18.67 0.34
N PRO A 250 -9.51 19.82 1.03
CA PRO A 250 -10.70 20.64 1.11
C PRO A 250 -11.03 21.29 -0.24
N GLY A 251 -12.31 21.46 -0.48
CA GLY A 251 -12.84 22.03 -1.71
C GLY A 251 -14.35 21.94 -1.77
N THR A 252 -14.90 22.36 -2.90
CA THR A 252 -16.36 22.38 -3.12
C THR A 252 -16.72 21.77 -4.47
N PRO A 253 -17.80 20.97 -4.56
CA PRO A 253 -18.29 20.50 -5.83
C PRO A 253 -18.88 21.67 -6.62
N GLN A 254 -18.42 21.89 -7.85
CA GLN A 254 -18.94 22.95 -8.75
C GLN A 254 -19.08 22.43 -10.18
N TYR A 255 -20.04 23.00 -10.92
CA TYR A 255 -20.19 22.75 -12.35
C TYR A 255 -19.56 23.88 -13.15
N ILE A 256 -18.57 23.56 -13.99
CA ILE A 256 -17.90 24.51 -14.89
C ILE A 256 -18.11 24.01 -16.30
N GLY A 257 -18.77 24.80 -17.15
CA GLY A 257 -19.11 24.38 -18.52
C GLY A 257 -20.00 23.13 -18.61
N GLY A 258 -20.80 22.84 -17.56
CA GLY A 258 -21.64 21.64 -17.48
C GLY A 258 -20.91 20.38 -17.00
N ILE A 259 -19.62 20.46 -16.69
CA ILE A 259 -18.81 19.37 -16.14
C ILE A 259 -18.64 19.59 -14.63
N SER A 260 -18.82 18.52 -13.84
CA SER A 260 -18.64 18.56 -12.38
C SER A 260 -17.16 18.45 -12.01
N TYR A 261 -16.68 19.35 -11.16
CA TYR A 261 -15.34 19.40 -10.60
C TYR A 261 -15.39 19.50 -9.08
N TRP A 262 -14.33 19.02 -8.42
CA TRP A 262 -14.00 19.42 -7.07
C TRP A 262 -13.06 20.63 -7.15
N VAL A 263 -13.56 21.81 -6.82
CA VAL A 263 -12.76 23.04 -6.87
C VAL A 263 -12.01 23.14 -5.54
N PRO A 264 -10.67 23.05 -5.53
CA PRO A 264 -9.88 23.03 -4.30
C PRO A 264 -9.96 24.37 -3.56
N ASP A 265 -10.09 24.32 -2.24
CA ASP A 265 -9.84 25.48 -1.37
C ASP A 265 -8.35 25.48 -1.03
N LYS A 266 -7.58 26.38 -1.65
CA LYS A 266 -6.13 26.39 -1.48
C LYS A 266 -5.71 26.77 -0.06
N GLU A 267 -6.38 27.74 0.58
CA GLU A 267 -5.97 28.19 1.92
C GLU A 267 -6.28 27.12 2.98
N ALA A 268 -7.45 26.49 2.90
CA ALA A 268 -7.76 25.35 3.75
C ALA A 268 -6.85 24.15 3.41
N GLY A 269 -6.53 23.95 2.13
CA GLY A 269 -5.68 22.88 1.63
C GLY A 269 -4.28 22.95 2.21
N ASP A 270 -3.65 24.13 2.16
CA ASP A 270 -2.32 24.37 2.72
C ASP A 270 -2.29 24.04 4.23
N LYS A 271 -3.38 24.34 4.98
CA LYS A 271 -3.50 24.01 6.42
C LYS A 271 -3.61 22.50 6.67
N VAL A 272 -4.44 21.80 5.89
CA VAL A 272 -4.61 20.34 6.02
C VAL A 272 -3.32 19.63 5.64
N VAL A 273 -2.66 20.04 4.55
CA VAL A 273 -1.37 19.49 4.12
C VAL A 273 -0.33 19.60 5.23
N ALA A 274 -0.20 20.79 5.83
CA ALA A 274 0.76 21.04 6.92
C ALA A 274 0.51 20.18 8.17
N GLN A 275 -0.77 19.88 8.47
CA GLN A 275 -1.15 19.08 9.63
C GLN A 275 -1.04 17.57 9.39
N THR A 276 -1.17 17.13 8.13
CA THR A 276 -1.31 15.72 7.80
C THR A 276 -0.05 15.13 7.18
N ILE A 277 0.59 15.80 6.22
CA ILE A 277 1.65 15.18 5.38
C ILE A 277 2.97 15.95 5.34
N GLU A 278 3.05 17.18 5.85
CA GLU A 278 4.31 17.93 5.96
C GLU A 278 5.21 17.37 7.09
#